data_AF-A0A6C0AV87-F1
#
_entry.id   AF-A0A6C0AV87-F1
#
_cell.length_a   1.000
_cell.length_b   1.000
_cell.length_c   1.000
_cell.angle_alpha   90.00
_cell.angle_beta   90.00
_cell.angle_gamma   90.00
#
_symmetry.space_group_name_H-M   'P 1'
#
loop_
_entity.id
_entity.type
_entity.pdbx_description
1 polymer ?
#
loop_
_entity_poly.entity_id
_entity_poly.type
_entity_poly.pdbx_seq_one_letter_code
_entity_poly.pdbx_strand_id
1 'polypeptide(L)'
;MNYKHQQIVFITLLIDVALIYILFTQKLSLFENIIVYTVFFIHLGFVFSLINGITELIDISHVVFFFYMYIFSLFITNGYLIILFLSVMAAMILYWINDDECPLGKYETIPTAKLLFCGFPHYIIWTVTIIPIHFMLSNLIDSFTPQL
;
A
#
# COMPACT_ATOMS: atom_id res chain seq x y z
N MET A 1 -15.36 -9.32 -15.02
CA MET A 1 -14.77 -8.43 -13.99
C MET A 1 -15.82 -7.39 -13.60
N ASN A 2 -16.10 -7.21 -12.30
CA ASN A 2 -17.08 -6.24 -11.80
C ASN A 2 -16.52 -4.79 -11.98
N TYR A 3 -17.40 -3.79 -12.07
CA TYR A 3 -17.06 -2.37 -12.13
C TYR A 3 -16.10 -1.93 -11.01
N LYS A 4 -16.30 -2.42 -9.78
CA LYS A 4 -15.37 -2.16 -8.67
C LYS A 4 -13.94 -2.66 -8.96
N HIS A 5 -13.80 -3.87 -9.50
CA HIS A 5 -12.49 -4.41 -9.87
C HIS A 5 -11.87 -3.60 -11.01
N GLN A 6 -12.65 -3.11 -11.97
CA GLN A 6 -12.16 -2.22 -13.03
C GLN A 6 -11.60 -0.91 -12.47
N GLN A 7 -12.30 -0.31 -11.50
CA GLN A 7 -11.82 0.91 -10.82
C GLN A 7 -10.51 0.66 -10.07
N ILE A 8 -10.43 -0.44 -9.31
CA ILE A 8 -9.23 -0.79 -8.55
C ILE A 8 -8.04 -1.03 -9.51
N VAL A 9 -8.22 -1.81 -10.58
CA VAL A 9 -7.16 -2.02 -11.59
C VAL A 9 -6.70 -0.70 -12.20
N PHE A 10 -7.63 0.20 -12.52
CA PHE A 10 -7.28 1.51 -13.07
C PHE A 10 -6.46 2.36 -12.08
N ILE A 11 -6.84 2.36 -10.80
CA ILE A 11 -6.09 3.06 -9.74
C ILE A 11 -4.70 2.45 -9.55
N THR A 12 -4.59 1.12 -9.51
CA THR A 12 -3.29 0.42 -9.43
C THR A 12 -2.38 0.80 -10.60
N LEU A 13 -2.91 0.88 -11.82
CA LEU A 13 -2.15 1.32 -12.99
C LEU A 13 -1.66 2.77 -12.88
N LEU A 14 -2.48 3.68 -12.33
CA LEU A 14 -2.04 5.06 -12.08
C LEU A 14 -0.90 5.12 -11.05
N ILE A 15 -0.98 4.30 -10.00
CA ILE A 15 0.08 4.19 -9.00
C ILE A 15 1.36 3.63 -9.65
N ASP A 16 1.25 2.62 -10.51
CA ASP A 16 2.40 2.04 -11.21
C ASP A 16 3.07 3.05 -12.15
N VAL A 17 2.29 3.87 -12.86
CA VAL A 17 2.84 4.96 -13.68
C VAL A 17 3.59 5.97 -12.81
N ALA A 18 3.06 6.32 -11.64
CA ALA A 18 3.74 7.21 -10.70
C ALA A 18 5.04 6.58 -10.13
N LEU A 19 5.02 5.29 -9.80
CA LEU A 19 6.21 4.55 -9.36
C LEU A 19 7.31 4.55 -10.44
N ILE A 20 6.93 4.26 -11.69
CA ILE A 20 7.84 4.30 -12.83
C ILE A 20 8.42 5.71 -13.01
N TYR A 21 7.57 6.74 -12.94
CA TYR A 21 8.04 8.12 -13.02
C TYR A 21 9.06 8.47 -11.92
N ILE A 22 8.80 8.07 -10.67
CA ILE A 22 9.74 8.28 -9.56
C ILE A 22 11.06 7.53 -9.81
N LEU A 23 10.99 6.29 -10.28
CA LEU A 23 12.17 5.46 -10.59
C LEU A 23 13.11 6.12 -11.61
N PHE A 24 12.55 6.80 -12.62
CA PHE A 24 13.34 7.45 -13.68
C PHE A 24 13.75 8.89 -13.38
N THR A 25 13.04 9.59 -12.48
CA THR A 25 13.28 11.03 -12.26
C THR A 25 13.93 11.36 -10.92
N GLN A 26 13.82 10.47 -9.92
CA GLN A 26 14.32 10.73 -8.58
C GLN A 26 15.61 9.95 -8.30
N LYS A 27 16.50 10.55 -7.50
CA LYS A 27 17.68 9.86 -6.98
C LYS A 27 17.25 8.98 -5.81
N LEU A 28 16.97 7.72 -6.10
CA LEU A 28 16.63 6.70 -5.10
C LEU A 28 17.89 5.99 -4.59
N SER A 29 17.92 5.69 -3.30
CA SER A 29 18.89 4.75 -2.73
C SER A 29 18.67 3.33 -3.30
N LEU A 30 19.67 2.45 -3.17
CA LEU A 30 19.52 1.03 -3.57
C LEU A 30 18.31 0.38 -2.88
N PHE A 31 18.10 0.72 -1.61
CA PHE A 31 17.00 0.21 -0.82
C PHE A 31 15.63 0.69 -1.33
N GLU A 32 15.48 1.99 -1.63
CA GLU A 32 14.24 2.54 -2.20
C GLU A 32 13.94 1.98 -3.61
N ASN A 33 14.98 1.71 -4.41
CA ASN A 33 14.81 1.01 -5.69
C ASN A 33 14.20 -0.39 -5.48
N ILE A 34 14.75 -1.18 -4.55
CA ILE A 34 14.22 -2.52 -4.22
C ILE A 34 12.76 -2.45 -3.80
N ILE A 35 12.40 -1.44 -2.99
CA ILE A 35 11.01 -1.20 -2.58
C ILE A 35 10.11 -0.96 -3.80
N VAL A 36 10.49 -0.03 -4.67
CA VAL A 36 9.70 0.31 -5.86
C VAL A 36 9.49 -0.91 -6.76
N TYR A 37 10.55 -1.67 -7.03
CA TYR A 37 10.43 -2.90 -7.84
C TYR A 37 9.54 -3.94 -7.18
N THR A 38 9.66 -4.13 -5.86
CA THR A 38 8.85 -5.13 -5.15
C THR A 38 7.37 -4.76 -5.17
N VAL A 39 7.04 -3.48 -4.92
CA VAL A 39 5.65 -2.99 -5.00
C VAL A 39 5.10 -3.20 -6.41
N PHE A 40 5.88 -2.92 -7.45
CA PHE A 40 5.47 -3.15 -8.84
C PHE A 40 5.12 -4.64 -9.10
N PHE A 41 5.92 -5.59 -8.60
CA PHE A 41 5.60 -7.01 -8.73
C PHE A 41 4.36 -7.42 -7.92
N ILE A 42 4.17 -6.85 -6.72
CA ILE A 42 2.95 -7.07 -5.93
C ILE A 42 1.72 -6.58 -6.70
N HIS A 43 1.79 -5.39 -7.31
CA HIS A 43 0.71 -4.84 -8.13
C HIS A 43 0.42 -5.70 -9.37
N LEU A 44 1.44 -6.22 -10.05
CA LEU A 44 1.24 -7.16 -11.15
C LEU A 44 0.51 -8.43 -10.70
N GLY A 45 0.91 -9.03 -9.58
CA GLY A 45 0.24 -10.19 -9.00
C GLY A 45 -1.20 -9.88 -8.57
N PHE A 46 -1.41 -8.67 -8.03
CA PHE A 46 -2.72 -8.19 -7.62
C PHE A 46 -3.67 -7.97 -8.80
N VAL A 47 -3.22 -7.28 -9.86
CA VAL A 47 -4.02 -7.08 -11.08
C VAL A 47 -4.31 -8.42 -11.75
N PHE A 48 -3.33 -9.33 -11.83
CA PHE A 48 -3.54 -10.67 -12.35
C PHE A 48 -4.62 -11.43 -11.57
N SER A 49 -4.58 -11.38 -10.23
CA SER A 49 -5.57 -12.05 -9.40
C SER A 49 -6.97 -11.43 -9.52
N LEU A 50 -7.08 -10.11 -9.67
CA LEU A 50 -8.34 -9.42 -9.91
C LEU A 50 -8.99 -9.79 -11.26
N ILE A 51 -8.18 -9.88 -12.33
CA ILE A 51 -8.66 -10.25 -13.67
C ILE A 51 -9.18 -11.69 -13.68
N ASN A 52 -8.46 -12.61 -13.01
CA ASN A 52 -8.79 -14.03 -12.96
C ASN A 52 -9.75 -14.42 -11.83
N GLY A 53 -10.11 -13.49 -10.94
CA GLY A 53 -11.00 -13.75 -9.80
C GLY A 53 -10.41 -14.69 -8.75
N ILE A 54 -9.08 -14.70 -8.59
CA ILE A 54 -8.38 -15.56 -7.62
C ILE A 54 -8.38 -14.87 -6.25
N THR A 55 -9.44 -15.07 -5.47
CA THR A 55 -9.66 -14.40 -4.18
C THR A 55 -8.54 -14.64 -3.17
N GLU A 56 -7.96 -15.84 -3.14
CA GLU A 56 -6.83 -16.15 -2.26
C GLU A 56 -5.60 -15.27 -2.53
N LEU A 57 -5.27 -15.07 -3.81
CA LEU A 57 -4.12 -14.27 -4.20
C LEU A 57 -4.40 -12.77 -3.98
N ILE A 58 -5.66 -12.34 -4.10
CA ILE A 58 -6.10 -10.98 -3.73
C ILE A 58 -5.86 -10.73 -2.24
N ASP A 59 -6.30 -11.65 -1.38
CA ASP A 59 -6.13 -11.54 0.08
C ASP A 59 -4.64 -11.55 0.47
N ILE A 60 -3.84 -12.48 -0.08
CA ILE A 60 -2.39 -12.55 0.16
C ILE A 60 -1.71 -11.26 -0.27
N SER A 61 -2.05 -10.72 -1.45
CA SER A 61 -1.41 -9.51 -1.99
C SER A 61 -1.65 -8.31 -1.08
N HIS A 62 -2.86 -8.16 -0.52
CA HIS A 62 -3.16 -7.10 0.44
C HIS A 62 -2.37 -7.28 1.75
N VAL A 63 -2.37 -8.48 2.35
CA VAL A 63 -1.60 -8.74 3.58
C VAL A 63 -0.13 -8.40 3.37
N VAL A 64 0.46 -8.93 2.29
CA VAL A 64 1.87 -8.71 1.97
C VAL A 64 2.12 -7.22 1.76
N PHE A 65 1.31 -6.54 0.95
CA PHE A 65 1.46 -5.10 0.71
C PHE A 65 1.42 -4.28 2.01
N PHE A 66 0.50 -4.57 2.92
CA PHE A 66 0.40 -3.86 4.20
C PHE A 66 1.61 -4.06 5.11
N PHE A 67 2.03 -5.31 5.32
CA PHE A 67 3.23 -5.57 6.12
C PHE A 67 4.47 -4.99 5.47
N TYR A 68 4.55 -5.03 4.14
CA TYR A 68 5.60 -4.41 3.36
C TYR A 68 5.64 -2.91 3.69
N MET A 69 4.54 -2.19 3.45
CA MET A 69 4.44 -0.74 3.71
C MET A 69 4.74 -0.37 5.17
N TYR A 70 4.28 -1.16 6.14
CA TYR A 70 4.55 -0.94 7.56
C TYR A 70 6.04 -1.03 7.91
N ILE A 71 6.73 -2.03 7.36
CA ILE A 71 8.17 -2.20 7.64
C ILE A 71 8.98 -1.10 6.94
N PHE A 72 8.62 -0.74 5.71
CA PHE A 72 9.41 0.20 4.91
C PHE A 72 9.18 1.67 5.24
N SER A 73 8.05 2.03 5.84
CA SER A 73 7.79 3.41 6.29
C SER A 73 8.88 3.97 7.21
N LEU A 74 9.63 3.11 7.89
CA LEU A 74 10.74 3.50 8.78
C LEU A 74 12.00 3.95 8.03
N PHE A 75 12.17 3.53 6.77
CA PHE A 75 13.45 3.58 6.08
C PHE A 75 13.43 4.38 4.77
N ILE A 76 12.25 4.80 4.31
CA ILE A 76 12.12 5.63 3.11
C ILE A 76 12.44 7.08 3.45
N THR A 77 13.27 7.70 2.61
CA THR A 77 13.72 9.09 2.78
C THR A 77 13.33 9.99 1.61
N ASN A 78 13.05 9.40 0.45
CA ASN A 78 12.66 10.15 -0.74
C ASN A 78 11.23 10.71 -0.60
N GLY A 79 11.11 12.04 -0.53
CA GLY A 79 9.82 12.72 -0.32
C GLY A 79 8.75 12.39 -1.37
N TYR A 80 9.11 12.20 -2.64
CA TYR A 80 8.15 11.83 -3.69
C TYR A 80 7.58 10.42 -3.47
N LEU A 81 8.44 9.47 -3.11
CA LEU A 81 8.03 8.11 -2.79
C LEU A 81 7.14 8.07 -1.55
N ILE A 82 7.48 8.86 -0.53
CA ILE A 82 6.67 9.01 0.69
C ILE A 82 5.28 9.57 0.37
N ILE A 83 5.19 10.64 -0.42
CA ILE A 83 3.92 11.24 -0.83
C ILE A 83 3.05 10.21 -1.57
N LEU A 84 3.65 9.46 -2.49
CA LEU A 84 2.92 8.42 -3.22
C LEU A 84 2.38 7.36 -2.25
N PHE A 85 3.19 6.88 -1.33
CA PHE A 85 2.79 5.86 -0.35
C PHE A 85 1.71 6.35 0.61
N LEU A 86 1.81 7.59 1.09
CA LEU A 86 0.75 8.22 1.86
C LEU A 86 -0.56 8.33 1.06
N SER A 87 -0.48 8.64 -0.24
CA SER A 87 -1.66 8.72 -1.11
C SER A 87 -2.34 7.37 -1.31
N VAL A 88 -1.55 6.28 -1.43
CA VAL A 88 -2.09 4.91 -1.50
C VAL A 88 -2.80 4.55 -0.21
N MET A 89 -2.17 4.79 0.94
CA MET A 89 -2.80 4.53 2.24
C MET A 89 -4.09 5.34 2.43
N ALA A 90 -4.11 6.61 2.03
CA ALA A 90 -5.30 7.43 2.08
C ALA A 90 -6.42 6.87 1.18
N ALA A 91 -6.10 6.45 -0.04
CA ALA A 91 -7.06 5.82 -0.94
C ALA A 91 -7.67 4.57 -0.32
N MET A 92 -6.85 3.70 0.28
CA MET A 92 -7.33 2.48 0.94
C MET A 92 -8.27 2.80 2.11
N ILE A 93 -7.92 3.77 2.95
CA ILE A 93 -8.78 4.23 4.05
C ILE A 93 -10.12 4.78 3.52
N LEU A 94 -10.10 5.57 2.44
CA LEU A 94 -11.31 6.11 1.83
C LEU A 94 -12.20 5.00 1.26
N TYR A 95 -11.63 4.00 0.59
CA TYR A 95 -12.36 2.83 0.12
C TYR A 95 -13.01 2.07 1.26
N TRP A 96 -12.32 1.92 2.38
CA TRP A 96 -12.89 1.29 3.55
C TRP A 96 -14.07 2.06 4.13
N ILE A 97 -13.93 3.37 4.31
CA ILE A 97 -15.01 4.21 4.86
C ILE A 97 -16.24 4.19 3.92
N ASN A 98 -16.03 4.21 2.61
CA ASN A 98 -17.11 4.28 1.64
C ASN A 98 -17.85 2.95 1.45
N ASP A 99 -17.11 1.83 1.42
CA ASP A 99 -17.67 0.52 1.10
C ASP A 99 -18.02 -0.30 2.34
N ASP A 100 -17.69 0.17 3.55
CA ASP A 100 -17.78 -0.57 4.82
C ASP A 100 -17.10 -1.95 4.76
N GLU A 101 -16.15 -2.10 3.84
CA GLU A 101 -15.37 -3.30 3.60
C GLU A 101 -13.93 -3.04 4.03
N CYS A 102 -13.35 -3.98 4.80
CA CYS A 102 -11.99 -3.84 5.32
C CYS A 102 -11.01 -3.46 4.18
N PRO A 103 -10.16 -2.42 4.36
CA PRO A 103 -9.24 -1.93 3.31
C PRO A 103 -8.19 -2.96 2.95
N LEU A 104 -8.08 -4.00 3.77
CA LEU A 104 -7.09 -5.03 3.72
C LEU A 104 -7.63 -6.29 3.02
N GLY A 105 -8.87 -6.26 2.52
CA GLY A 105 -9.54 -7.39 1.88
C GLY A 105 -10.59 -8.03 2.79
N LYS A 106 -11.44 -8.88 2.20
CA LYS A 106 -12.47 -9.60 2.96
C LYS A 106 -11.90 -10.78 3.74
N TYR A 107 -10.65 -11.18 3.43
CA TYR A 107 -9.96 -12.32 4.06
C TYR A 107 -10.82 -13.56 4.07
N GLU A 108 -11.51 -13.80 2.95
CA GLU A 108 -12.46 -14.89 2.82
C GLU A 108 -11.74 -16.24 2.89
N THR A 109 -10.48 -16.27 2.47
CA THR A 109 -9.67 -17.50 2.39
C THR A 109 -8.61 -17.63 3.48
N ILE A 110 -8.38 -16.59 4.30
CA ILE A 110 -7.37 -16.60 5.38
C ILE A 110 -8.06 -16.40 6.75
N PRO A 111 -8.51 -17.49 7.41
CA PRO A 111 -9.29 -17.41 8.64
C PRO A 111 -8.59 -16.66 9.78
N THR A 112 -7.27 -16.83 9.90
CA THR A 112 -6.46 -16.16 10.92
C THR A 112 -6.43 -14.65 10.72
N ALA A 113 -6.26 -14.19 9.47
CA ALA A 113 -6.32 -12.78 9.13
C ALA A 113 -7.72 -12.24 9.43
N LYS A 114 -8.76 -12.92 8.95
CA LYS A 114 -10.16 -12.55 9.22
C LYS A 114 -10.44 -12.41 10.73
N LEU A 115 -9.96 -13.34 11.56
CA LEU A 115 -10.14 -13.29 13.01
C LEU A 115 -9.42 -12.07 13.64
N LEU A 116 -8.19 -11.79 13.23
CA LEU A 116 -7.42 -10.63 13.70
C LEU A 116 -8.08 -9.31 13.30
N PHE A 117 -8.51 -9.18 12.04
CA PHE A 117 -9.05 -7.95 11.50
C PHE A 117 -10.49 -7.67 11.96
N CYS A 118 -11.34 -8.69 12.05
CA CYS A 118 -12.71 -8.54 12.57
C CYS A 118 -12.77 -8.53 14.10
N GLY A 119 -11.86 -9.23 14.78
CA GLY A 119 -11.84 -9.33 16.25
C GLY A 119 -11.18 -8.12 16.93
N PHE A 120 -10.20 -7.49 16.26
CA PHE A 120 -9.44 -6.36 16.81
C PHE A 120 -9.26 -5.20 15.81
N PRO A 121 -10.34 -4.69 15.19
CA PRO A 121 -10.26 -3.72 14.12
C PRO A 121 -9.49 -2.46 14.55
N HIS A 122 -9.79 -1.92 15.74
CA HIS A 122 -9.10 -0.74 16.28
C HIS A 122 -7.58 -0.94 16.39
N TYR A 123 -7.13 -2.08 16.93
CA TYR A 123 -5.70 -2.33 17.14
C TYR A 123 -4.93 -2.42 15.84
N ILE A 124 -5.53 -3.05 14.83
CA ILE A 124 -4.94 -3.11 13.49
C ILE A 124 -4.83 -1.72 12.88
N ILE A 125 -5.89 -0.90 12.95
CA ILE A 125 -5.87 0.44 12.37
C ILE A 125 -4.73 1.26 12.99
N TRP A 126 -4.65 1.27 14.32
CA TRP A 126 -3.60 2.01 15.01
C TRP A 126 -2.20 1.50 14.67
N THR A 127 -1.98 0.19 14.68
CA THR A 127 -0.65 -0.36 14.44
C THR A 127 -0.26 -0.33 12.96
N VAL A 128 -1.11 -0.82 12.08
CA VAL A 128 -0.76 -1.05 10.66
C VAL A 128 -0.95 0.20 9.79
N THR A 129 -1.72 1.20 10.23
CA THR A 129 -1.93 2.44 9.45
C THR A 129 -1.36 3.69 10.10
N ILE A 130 -1.67 3.96 11.37
CA ILE A 130 -1.27 5.24 12.00
C ILE A 130 0.24 5.31 12.24
N ILE A 131 0.86 4.22 12.72
CA ILE A 131 2.31 4.19 12.98
C ILE A 131 3.10 4.44 11.67
N PRO A 132 2.85 3.74 10.55
CA PRO A 132 3.54 4.04 9.29
C PRO A 132 3.33 5.45 8.79
N ILE A 133 2.10 5.97 8.88
CA ILE A 133 1.78 7.35 8.48
C ILE A 133 2.62 8.34 9.30
N HIS A 134 2.71 8.14 10.62
CA HIS A 134 3.50 9.01 11.48
C HIS A 134 4.99 9.02 11.08
N PHE A 135 5.60 7.86 10.88
CA PHE A 135 7.00 7.78 10.44
C PHE A 135 7.22 8.38 9.05
N MET A 136 6.33 8.09 8.10
CA MET A 136 6.38 8.67 6.77
C MET A 136 6.28 10.20 6.81
N LEU A 137 5.36 10.75 7.61
CA LEU A 137 5.24 12.21 7.77
C LEU A 137 6.48 12.84 8.41
N SER A 138 7.07 12.18 9.41
CA SER A 138 8.33 12.65 10.01
C SER A 138 9.45 12.71 8.97
N ASN A 139 9.66 11.61 8.24
CA ASN A 139 10.68 11.53 7.20
C ASN A 139 10.40 12.51 6.04
N LEU A 140 9.12 12.79 5.75
CA LEU A 140 8.73 13.77 4.74
C LEU A 140 9.16 15.17 5.14
N ILE A 141 8.91 15.57 6.40
CA ILE A 141 9.35 16.87 6.93
C ILE A 141 10.87 16.98 6.80
N ASP A 142 11.60 15.95 7.23
CA ASP A 142 13.07 15.94 7.15
C ASP A 142 13.56 16.03 5.70
N SER A 143 12.86 15.42 4.75
CA SER A 143 13.22 15.46 3.31
C SER A 143 13.15 16.85 2.67
N PHE A 144 12.37 17.78 3.25
CA PHE A 144 12.24 19.16 2.79
C PHE A 144 12.98 20.18 3.67
N THR A 145 13.56 19.73 4.79
CA THR A 145 14.27 20.61 5.70
C THR A 145 15.75 20.68 5.30
N PRO A 146 16.30 21.87 5.00
CA PRO A 146 17.71 21.99 4.62
C PRO A 146 18.60 21.53 5.79
N GLN A 147 19.52 20.60 5.51
CA GLN A 147 20.52 20.18 6.49
C GLN A 147 21.47 21.36 6.76
N LEU A 148 21.39 21.91 7.97
CA LEU A 148 22.26 22.97 8.49
C LEU A 148 23.70 22.50 8.65
#